data_AF-A0A958AFU7-F1
#
_entry.id   AF-A0A958AFU7-F1
#
_cell.length_a   1.000
_cell.length_b   1.000
_cell.length_c   1.000
_cell.angle_alpha   90.00
_cell.angle_beta   90.00
_cell.angle_gamma   90.00
#
_symmetry.space_group_name_H-M   'P 1'
#
loop_
_entity.id
_entity.type
_entity.pdbx_description
1 polymer ?
#
loop_
_entity_poly.entity_id
_entity_poly.type
_entity_poly.pdbx_seq_one_letter_code
_entity_poly.pdbx_strand_id
1 'polypeptide(L)'
;ANGEIGIVTGPFKKKGQKTKLNNLKVTLSSQPGYEYTYWQSDLGEEKNLLELAYALTVHKSQGSEFDTVFVVLPNPCRILSRELLYTALTRQNNRLVLLCQGEPHKLLEYRHLSDAARRLTNLFESPKPVQVGQHVYDGKHIHMSRRKELMISKSEVIIANELNASGIEYSYELPFVGKDGSRRYPDFTIEDPATGVTWLWEHLGMLGNPEYDEKWGYKREWYRKNGVKPAEDGGGEVATLITTTEKNGIDHDQIARLIRMIKEGS
;
A
#
# COMPACT_ATOMS: atom_id res chain seq x y z
N ALA A 1 -3.15 28.00 -14.72
CA ALA A 1 -2.75 26.73 -15.38
C ALA A 1 -3.89 25.71 -15.26
N ASN A 2 -3.91 24.63 -16.05
CA ASN A 2 -4.92 23.57 -15.84
C ASN A 2 -4.72 22.95 -14.44
N GLY A 3 -5.79 22.79 -13.66
CA GLY A 3 -5.73 22.29 -12.28
C GLY A 3 -5.50 23.35 -11.19
N GLU A 4 -5.47 24.64 -11.54
CA GLU A 4 -5.35 25.72 -10.57
C GLU A 4 -6.65 25.91 -9.77
N ILE A 5 -6.52 26.07 -8.45
CA ILE A 5 -7.67 26.22 -7.53
C ILE A 5 -7.96 27.71 -7.35
N GLY A 6 -9.24 28.06 -7.33
CA GLY A 6 -9.70 29.42 -7.05
C GLY A 6 -10.91 29.43 -6.13
N ILE A 7 -11.18 30.60 -5.57
CA ILE A 7 -12.36 30.87 -4.74
C ILE A 7 -13.30 31.77 -5.54
N VAL A 8 -14.57 31.40 -5.56
CA VAL A 8 -15.62 32.27 -6.10
C VAL A 8 -15.81 33.46 -5.17
N THR A 9 -15.61 34.68 -5.67
CA THR A 9 -15.71 35.94 -4.90
C THR A 9 -17.02 36.69 -5.17
N GLY A 10 -17.81 36.24 -6.14
CA GLY A 10 -19.15 36.75 -6.42
C GLY A 10 -19.59 36.51 -7.86
N PRO A 11 -20.65 37.19 -8.32
CA PRO A 11 -21.61 37.96 -7.52
C PRO A 11 -22.43 37.05 -6.60
N PHE A 12 -22.62 37.46 -5.33
CA PHE A 12 -23.51 36.77 -4.40
C PHE A 12 -24.85 37.51 -4.29
N LYS A 13 -25.96 36.75 -4.26
CA LYS A 13 -27.30 37.32 -4.08
C LYS A 13 -27.51 37.76 -2.63
N LYS A 14 -27.70 39.06 -2.39
CA LYS A 14 -28.06 39.58 -1.05
C LYS A 14 -29.57 39.47 -0.82
N LYS A 15 -29.97 39.19 0.43
CA LYS A 15 -31.40 39.10 0.82
C LYS A 15 -32.11 40.41 0.47
N GLY A 16 -33.16 40.34 -0.35
CA GLY A 16 -33.94 41.50 -0.79
C GLY A 16 -33.45 42.20 -2.07
N GLN A 17 -32.31 41.81 -2.66
CA GLN A 17 -31.84 42.35 -3.94
C GLN A 17 -32.09 41.38 -5.11
N LYS A 18 -32.54 41.92 -6.24
CA LYS A 18 -32.52 41.23 -7.54
C LYS A 18 -31.11 41.33 -8.14
N THR A 19 -30.21 40.45 -7.72
CA THR A 19 -28.90 40.29 -8.36
C THR A 19 -29.02 39.34 -9.55
N LYS A 20 -28.61 39.77 -10.75
CA LYS A 20 -28.46 38.87 -11.90
C LYS A 20 -27.19 38.04 -11.70
N LEU A 21 -27.33 36.72 -11.64
CA LEU A 21 -26.23 35.75 -11.52
C LEU A 21 -25.84 35.25 -12.92
N ASN A 22 -25.38 36.15 -13.80
CA ASN A 22 -25.03 35.82 -15.20
C ASN A 22 -23.51 35.73 -15.45
N ASN A 23 -22.71 35.94 -14.41
CA ASN A 23 -21.26 35.74 -14.42
C ASN A 23 -20.79 35.16 -13.08
N LEU A 24 -19.56 34.69 -13.08
CA LEU A 24 -18.85 34.15 -11.92
C LEU A 24 -17.50 34.87 -11.82
N LYS A 25 -17.21 35.42 -10.66
CA LYS A 25 -15.94 36.06 -10.33
C LYS A 25 -15.11 35.09 -9.50
N VAL A 26 -13.87 34.86 -9.94
CA VAL A 26 -12.95 33.89 -9.33
C VAL A 26 -11.60 34.55 -9.09
N THR A 27 -11.09 34.40 -7.87
CA THR A 27 -9.69 34.69 -7.54
C THR A 27 -8.92 33.39 -7.44
N LEU A 28 -7.87 33.25 -8.24
CA LEU A 28 -7.03 32.06 -8.27
C LEU A 28 -5.97 32.11 -7.16
N SER A 29 -5.62 30.95 -6.61
CA SER A 29 -4.69 30.87 -5.48
C SER A 29 -3.27 31.32 -5.82
N SER A 30 -2.83 31.15 -7.07
CA SER A 30 -1.47 31.56 -7.49
C SER A 30 -1.37 33.05 -7.83
N GLN A 31 -2.50 33.74 -8.01
CA GLN A 31 -2.55 35.16 -8.39
C GLN A 31 -3.41 35.97 -7.42
N PRO A 32 -2.97 36.12 -6.15
CA PRO A 32 -3.68 36.94 -5.17
C PRO A 32 -3.87 38.38 -5.68
N GLY A 33 -5.07 38.93 -5.51
CA GLY A 33 -5.38 40.31 -5.92
C GLY A 33 -5.90 40.45 -7.35
N TYR A 34 -5.84 39.41 -8.17
CA TYR A 34 -6.50 39.38 -9.48
C TYR A 34 -7.88 38.71 -9.38
N GLU A 35 -8.86 39.26 -10.09
CA GLU A 35 -10.21 38.72 -10.18
C GLU A 35 -10.54 38.48 -11.66
N TYR A 36 -10.92 37.24 -11.99
CA TYR A 36 -11.31 36.84 -13.33
C TYR A 36 -12.83 36.70 -13.40
N THR A 37 -13.43 37.24 -14.46
CA THR A 37 -14.88 37.13 -14.68
C THR A 37 -15.14 36.11 -15.79
N TYR A 38 -15.91 35.09 -15.46
CA TYR A 38 -16.40 34.06 -16.39
C TYR A 38 -17.88 34.30 -16.64
N TRP A 39 -18.28 34.42 -17.90
CA TRP A 39 -19.69 34.58 -18.24
C TRP A 39 -20.37 33.23 -18.38
N GLN A 40 -21.71 33.20 -18.33
CA GLN A 40 -22.45 31.95 -18.48
C GLN A 40 -22.16 31.22 -19.81
N SER A 41 -21.81 31.96 -20.87
CA SER A 41 -21.33 31.42 -22.14
C SER A 41 -19.98 30.68 -22.06
N ASP A 42 -19.21 30.88 -20.98
CA ASP A 42 -17.89 30.28 -20.76
C ASP A 42 -17.99 29.01 -19.91
N LEU A 43 -19.11 28.81 -19.21
CA LEU A 43 -19.35 27.70 -18.28
C LEU A 43 -20.03 26.49 -18.93
N GLY A 44 -20.17 26.48 -20.26
CA GLY A 44 -20.74 25.33 -20.98
C GLY A 44 -19.82 24.10 -20.87
N GLU A 45 -20.41 22.90 -20.79
CA GLU A 45 -19.69 21.62 -20.65
C GLU A 45 -18.65 21.38 -21.77
N GLU A 46 -18.87 21.94 -22.96
CA GLU A 46 -17.91 21.84 -24.08
C GLU A 46 -16.60 22.60 -23.83
N LYS A 47 -16.63 23.66 -23.01
CA LYS A 47 -15.46 24.52 -22.77
C LYS A 47 -14.61 24.07 -21.58
N ASN A 48 -15.19 23.37 -20.61
CA ASN A 48 -14.51 22.82 -19.42
C ASN A 48 -13.52 23.79 -18.75
N LEU A 49 -13.88 25.08 -18.65
CA LEU A 49 -13.00 26.10 -18.11
C LEU A 49 -12.93 26.08 -16.57
N LEU A 50 -14.00 25.63 -15.91
CA LEU A 50 -14.11 25.58 -14.45
C LEU A 50 -14.85 24.31 -14.01
N GLU A 51 -14.43 23.75 -12.89
CA GLU A 51 -15.06 22.62 -12.20
C GLU A 51 -15.07 22.90 -10.69
N LEU A 52 -16.06 22.38 -9.98
CA LEU A 52 -16.11 22.50 -8.52
C LEU A 52 -14.96 21.72 -7.88
N ALA A 53 -14.19 22.39 -7.03
CA ALA A 53 -13.00 21.83 -6.37
C ALA A 53 -13.23 21.44 -4.89
N TYR A 54 -14.48 21.18 -4.47
CA TYR A 54 -14.78 20.76 -3.09
C TYR A 54 -14.13 19.42 -2.72
N ALA A 55 -14.02 18.53 -3.70
CA ALA A 55 -13.29 17.28 -3.60
C ALA A 55 -12.45 17.12 -4.86
N LEU A 56 -11.19 16.75 -4.70
CA LEU A 56 -10.26 16.55 -5.80
C LEU A 56 -9.96 15.07 -5.94
N THR A 57 -9.76 14.63 -7.19
CA THR A 57 -9.18 13.31 -7.41
C THR A 57 -7.70 13.35 -7.02
N VAL A 58 -7.15 12.21 -6.59
CA VAL A 58 -5.73 12.11 -6.23
C VAL A 58 -4.83 12.58 -7.39
N HIS A 59 -5.18 12.23 -8.62
CA HIS A 59 -4.48 12.69 -9.83
C HIS A 59 -4.47 14.21 -9.99
N LYS A 60 -5.61 14.89 -9.76
CA LYS A 60 -5.69 16.36 -9.83
C LYS A 60 -4.95 17.07 -8.70
N SER A 61 -4.68 16.37 -7.59
CA SER A 61 -3.90 16.90 -6.46
C SER A 61 -2.38 16.71 -6.58
N GLN A 62 -1.89 16.07 -7.66
CA GLN A 62 -0.46 15.83 -7.84
C GLN A 62 0.33 17.14 -7.89
N GLY A 63 1.39 17.22 -7.09
CA GLY A 63 2.22 18.42 -6.96
C GLY A 63 1.63 19.50 -6.03
N SER A 64 0.48 19.26 -5.42
CA SER A 64 -0.08 20.09 -4.35
C SER A 64 0.04 19.40 -2.99
N GLU A 65 0.18 20.20 -1.94
CA GLU A 65 0.21 19.73 -0.54
C GLU A 65 -0.77 20.55 0.28
N PHE A 66 -1.37 19.93 1.29
CA PHE A 66 -2.36 20.54 2.16
C PHE A 66 -2.07 20.20 3.62
N ASP A 67 -2.39 21.10 4.54
CA ASP A 67 -2.15 20.89 5.97
C ASP A 67 -2.89 19.65 6.51
N THR A 68 -4.20 19.58 6.26
CA THR A 68 -5.05 18.44 6.60
C THR A 68 -5.70 17.85 5.35
N VAL A 69 -5.55 16.55 5.13
CA VAL A 69 -6.12 15.83 3.98
C VAL A 69 -7.11 14.75 4.42
N PHE A 70 -8.28 14.74 3.79
CA PHE A 70 -9.26 13.67 3.92
C PHE A 70 -9.19 12.79 2.67
N VAL A 71 -8.83 11.52 2.83
CA VAL A 71 -8.79 10.54 1.73
C VAL A 71 -10.00 9.62 1.86
N VAL A 72 -10.80 9.53 0.79
CA VAL A 72 -11.99 8.67 0.75
C VAL A 72 -11.71 7.47 -0.15
N LEU A 73 -11.73 6.26 0.43
CA LEU A 73 -11.51 5.00 -0.27
C LEU A 73 -12.81 4.16 -0.25
N PRO A 74 -13.58 4.14 -1.36
CA PRO A 74 -14.76 3.29 -1.46
C PRO A 74 -14.36 1.81 -1.60
N ASN A 75 -15.32 0.91 -1.40
CA ASN A 75 -15.13 -0.53 -1.65
C ASN A 75 -16.32 -1.07 -2.47
N PRO A 76 -16.12 -1.47 -3.73
CA PRO A 76 -14.83 -1.66 -4.42
C PRO A 76 -14.19 -0.36 -4.94
N CYS A 77 -12.85 -0.26 -4.87
CA CYS A 77 -12.08 0.79 -5.54
C CYS A 77 -11.27 0.19 -6.71
N ARG A 78 -11.81 0.30 -7.94
CA ARG A 78 -11.23 -0.34 -9.13
C ARG A 78 -9.92 0.29 -9.61
N ILE A 79 -9.67 1.54 -9.25
CA ILE A 79 -8.48 2.29 -9.67
C ILE A 79 -7.38 2.29 -8.61
N LEU A 80 -7.59 1.63 -7.47
CA LEU A 80 -6.64 1.67 -6.37
C LEU A 80 -5.39 0.85 -6.72
N SER A 81 -4.25 1.52 -6.71
CA SER A 81 -2.92 0.94 -6.82
C SER A 81 -2.04 1.44 -5.70
N ARG A 82 -0.88 0.80 -5.50
CA ARG A 82 0.12 1.24 -4.54
C ARG A 82 0.53 2.69 -4.76
N GLU A 83 0.78 3.06 -6.02
CA GLU A 83 1.22 4.42 -6.37
C GLU A 83 0.11 5.45 -6.14
N LEU A 84 -1.15 5.13 -6.45
CA LEU A 84 -2.28 6.03 -6.18
C LEU A 84 -2.46 6.25 -4.67
N LEU A 85 -2.41 5.17 -3.88
CA LEU A 85 -2.53 5.24 -2.43
C LEU A 85 -1.37 6.05 -1.84
N TYR A 86 -0.13 5.75 -2.21
CA TYR A 86 1.05 6.50 -1.77
C TYR A 86 0.93 8.00 -2.11
N THR A 87 0.49 8.33 -3.33
CA THR A 87 0.28 9.72 -3.75
C THR A 87 -0.73 10.41 -2.83
N ALA A 88 -1.85 9.75 -2.51
CA ALA A 88 -2.88 10.29 -1.63
C ALA A 88 -2.37 10.50 -0.20
N LEU A 89 -1.64 9.53 0.36
CA LEU A 89 -1.10 9.56 1.73
C LEU A 89 -0.04 10.65 1.92
N THR A 90 0.68 11.02 0.86
CA THR A 90 1.74 12.04 0.87
C THR A 90 1.25 13.45 0.53
N ARG A 91 -0.05 13.67 0.31
CA ARG A 91 -0.58 15.03 0.08
C ARG A 91 -0.68 15.88 1.35
N GLN A 92 -0.55 15.25 2.52
CA GLN A 92 -0.73 15.88 3.82
C GLN A 92 0.60 16.41 4.38
N ASN A 93 0.57 17.57 5.04
CA ASN A 93 1.74 18.11 5.75
C ASN A 93 1.71 17.82 7.25
N ASN A 94 0.53 17.85 7.86
CA ASN A 94 0.37 17.72 9.31
C ASN A 94 -0.59 16.58 9.69
N ARG A 95 -1.75 16.50 9.04
CA ARG A 95 -2.77 15.52 9.39
C ARG A 95 -3.38 14.82 8.19
N LEU A 96 -3.48 13.50 8.30
CA LEU A 96 -4.26 12.66 7.40
C LEU A 96 -5.48 12.08 8.11
N VAL A 97 -6.64 12.14 7.46
CA VAL A 97 -7.83 11.38 7.85
C VAL A 97 -8.20 10.44 6.72
N LEU A 98 -8.10 9.14 6.99
CA LEU A 98 -8.40 8.09 6.02
C LEU A 98 -9.81 7.53 6.28
N LEU A 99 -10.72 7.74 5.33
CA LEU A 99 -12.10 7.25 5.35
C LEU A 99 -12.21 6.04 4.42
N CYS A 100 -12.14 4.84 5.00
CA CYS A 100 -12.20 3.58 4.26
C CYS A 100 -13.56 2.91 4.42
N GLN A 101 -14.17 2.51 3.31
CA GLN A 101 -15.34 1.64 3.33
C GLN A 101 -14.92 0.18 3.53
N GLY A 102 -15.25 -0.39 4.69
CA GLY A 102 -14.91 -1.75 5.07
C GLY A 102 -13.62 -1.85 5.88
N GLU A 103 -13.04 -3.04 5.91
CA GLU A 103 -11.91 -3.37 6.77
C GLU A 103 -10.59 -2.74 6.30
N PRO A 104 -9.94 -1.84 7.08
CA PRO A 104 -8.72 -1.17 6.65
C PRO A 104 -7.55 -2.11 6.32
N HIS A 105 -7.50 -3.28 6.95
CA HIS A 105 -6.44 -4.26 6.70
C HIS A 105 -6.49 -4.84 5.28
N LYS A 106 -7.62 -4.76 4.57
CA LYS A 106 -7.69 -5.15 3.14
C LYS A 106 -6.86 -4.23 2.24
N LEU A 107 -6.55 -3.01 2.69
CA LEU A 107 -5.65 -2.12 1.96
C LEU A 107 -4.24 -2.71 1.79
N LEU A 108 -3.87 -3.66 2.65
CA LEU A 108 -2.60 -4.35 2.58
C LEU A 108 -2.45 -5.19 1.32
N GLU A 109 -3.55 -5.65 0.71
CA GLU A 109 -3.55 -6.42 -0.54
C GLU A 109 -2.99 -5.58 -1.72
N TYR A 110 -3.13 -4.25 -1.65
CA TYR A 110 -2.66 -3.34 -2.69
C TYR A 110 -1.15 -3.09 -2.66
N ARG A 111 -0.43 -3.61 -1.65
CA ARG A 111 1.05 -3.49 -1.57
C ARG A 111 1.77 -4.15 -2.75
N HIS A 112 1.14 -5.18 -3.31
CA HIS A 112 1.63 -5.94 -4.48
C HIS A 112 1.14 -5.35 -5.82
N LEU A 113 0.14 -4.48 -5.79
CA LEU A 113 -0.51 -3.91 -6.98
C LEU A 113 0.19 -2.62 -7.42
N SER A 114 1.30 -2.77 -8.14
CA SER A 114 2.02 -1.64 -8.75
C SER A 114 1.52 -1.35 -10.17
N ASP A 115 1.01 -0.14 -10.39
CA ASP A 115 0.69 0.34 -11.75
C ASP A 115 1.95 0.62 -12.56
N ALA A 116 3.04 1.02 -11.90
CA ALA A 116 4.32 1.21 -12.56
C ALA A 116 4.85 -0.12 -13.13
N ALA A 117 4.76 -1.21 -12.36
CA ALA A 117 5.17 -2.53 -12.82
C ALA A 117 4.30 -3.07 -13.99
N ARG A 118 3.09 -2.52 -14.18
CA ARG A 118 2.18 -2.88 -15.30
C ARG A 118 2.49 -2.12 -16.59
N ARG A 119 3.34 -1.09 -16.55
CA ARG A 119 3.70 -0.32 -17.75
C ARG A 119 4.64 -1.14 -18.63
N LEU A 120 4.12 -1.63 -19.74
CA LEU A 120 4.92 -2.23 -20.81
C LEU A 120 5.49 -1.09 -21.67
N THR A 121 6.75 -0.75 -21.44
CA THR A 121 7.46 0.30 -22.18
C THR A 121 8.76 -0.24 -22.76
N ASN A 122 9.09 0.20 -23.97
CA ASN A 122 10.34 -0.10 -24.66
C ASN A 122 11.34 1.07 -24.63
N LEU A 123 11.13 2.07 -23.76
CA LEU A 123 11.93 3.30 -23.71
C LEU A 123 13.43 3.04 -23.47
N PHE A 124 13.76 2.03 -22.66
CA PHE A 124 15.14 1.63 -22.37
C PHE A 124 15.44 0.23 -22.93
N GLU A 125 14.52 -0.70 -22.74
CA GLU A 125 14.67 -2.10 -23.12
C GLU A 125 13.29 -2.69 -23.42
N SER A 126 13.23 -3.71 -24.27
CA SER A 126 11.99 -4.43 -24.56
C SER A 126 11.39 -5.03 -23.27
N PRO A 127 10.08 -4.83 -23.01
CA PRO A 127 9.44 -5.39 -21.84
C PRO A 127 9.32 -6.91 -21.97
N LYS A 128 9.18 -7.60 -20.84
CA LYS A 128 8.90 -9.05 -20.79
C LYS A 128 7.52 -9.26 -20.17
N PRO A 129 6.44 -9.25 -20.97
CA PRO A 129 5.09 -9.37 -20.43
C PRO A 129 4.90 -10.71 -19.70
N VAL A 130 4.42 -10.65 -18.46
CA VAL A 130 4.05 -11.82 -17.67
C VAL A 130 2.62 -11.68 -17.16
N GLN A 131 1.79 -12.68 -17.43
CA GLN A 131 0.41 -12.74 -16.95
C GLN A 131 0.39 -13.22 -15.49
N VAL A 132 -0.23 -12.44 -14.60
CA VAL A 132 -0.45 -12.79 -13.19
C VAL A 132 -1.91 -12.49 -12.84
N GLY A 133 -2.68 -13.56 -12.60
CA GLY A 133 -4.13 -13.45 -12.43
C GLY A 133 -4.77 -12.77 -13.64
N GLN A 134 -5.48 -11.66 -13.42
CA GLN A 134 -6.14 -10.87 -14.46
C GLN A 134 -5.26 -9.77 -15.09
N HIS A 135 -4.05 -9.55 -14.56
CA HIS A 135 -3.20 -8.43 -14.96
C HIS A 135 -1.93 -8.89 -15.70
N VAL A 136 -1.42 -8.02 -16.55
CA VAL A 136 -0.12 -8.18 -17.21
C VAL A 136 0.87 -7.23 -16.56
N TYR A 137 2.04 -7.76 -16.21
CA TYR A 137 3.15 -7.01 -15.63
C TYR A 137 4.38 -7.12 -16.53
N ASP A 138 5.30 -6.18 -16.37
CA ASP A 138 6.65 -6.32 -16.90
C ASP A 138 7.49 -7.18 -15.93
N GLY A 139 7.96 -8.33 -16.41
CA GLY A 139 8.63 -9.34 -15.58
C GLY A 139 9.87 -8.85 -14.84
N LYS A 140 10.49 -7.75 -15.28
CA LYS A 140 11.65 -7.14 -14.58
C LYS A 140 11.26 -6.33 -13.33
N HIS A 141 10.01 -5.91 -13.22
CA HIS A 141 9.54 -5.02 -12.15
C HIS A 141 8.74 -5.75 -11.07
N ILE A 142 8.66 -7.08 -11.14
CA ILE A 142 7.92 -7.90 -10.19
C ILE A 142 8.84 -8.94 -9.56
N HIS A 143 8.50 -9.33 -8.34
CA HIS A 143 9.15 -10.42 -7.64
C HIS A 143 8.16 -11.58 -7.62
N MET A 144 8.46 -12.65 -8.37
CA MET A 144 7.55 -13.77 -8.57
C MET A 144 8.18 -15.07 -8.10
N SER A 145 7.44 -15.81 -7.26
CA SER A 145 7.83 -17.16 -6.83
C SER A 145 7.63 -18.19 -7.95
N ARG A 146 8.20 -19.39 -7.80
CA ARG A 146 7.95 -20.54 -8.68
C ARG A 146 6.48 -20.99 -8.69
N ARG A 147 5.72 -20.66 -7.62
CA ARG A 147 4.26 -20.85 -7.52
C ARG A 147 3.46 -19.77 -8.26
N LYS A 148 4.12 -18.83 -8.96
CA LYS A 148 3.52 -17.68 -9.65
C LYS A 148 2.82 -16.69 -8.71
N GLU A 149 3.29 -16.60 -7.47
CA GLU A 149 2.81 -15.64 -6.48
C GLU A 149 3.70 -14.39 -6.51
N LEU A 150 3.08 -13.21 -6.36
CA LEU A 150 3.81 -11.95 -6.23
C LEU A 150 4.28 -11.79 -4.79
N MET A 151 5.53 -11.35 -4.63
CA MET A 151 6.19 -11.10 -3.35
C MET A 151 6.64 -9.64 -3.28
N ILE A 152 6.85 -9.12 -2.07
CA ILE A 152 7.28 -7.73 -1.85
C ILE A 152 8.76 -7.57 -2.16
N SER A 153 9.56 -8.61 -1.92
CA SER A 153 11.02 -8.55 -2.05
C SER A 153 11.60 -9.74 -2.82
N LYS A 154 12.82 -9.56 -3.35
CA LYS A 154 13.58 -10.66 -3.96
C LYS A 154 13.92 -11.76 -2.94
N SER A 155 14.13 -11.37 -1.69
CA SER A 155 14.50 -12.30 -0.62
C SER A 155 13.33 -13.18 -0.21
N GLU A 156 12.12 -12.64 -0.17
CA GLU A 156 10.91 -13.45 -0.05
C GLU A 156 10.73 -14.42 -1.22
N VAL A 157 11.06 -14.02 -2.46
CA VAL A 157 11.04 -14.97 -3.60
C VAL A 157 12.01 -16.12 -3.38
N ILE A 158 13.19 -15.86 -2.82
CA ILE A 158 14.17 -16.91 -2.52
C ILE A 158 13.61 -17.85 -1.45
N ILE A 159 13.13 -17.33 -0.32
CA ILE A 159 12.54 -18.12 0.77
C ILE A 159 11.36 -18.97 0.24
N ALA A 160 10.44 -18.36 -0.49
CA ALA A 160 9.29 -18.99 -1.13
C ALA A 160 9.70 -20.14 -2.07
N ASN A 161 10.77 -19.95 -2.84
CA ASN A 161 11.28 -20.96 -3.77
C ASN A 161 11.97 -22.12 -3.05
N GLU A 162 12.71 -21.83 -1.98
CA GLU A 162 13.38 -22.85 -1.16
C GLU A 162 12.37 -23.70 -0.38
N LEU A 163 11.33 -23.08 0.19
CA LEU A 163 10.19 -23.78 0.81
C LEU A 163 9.53 -24.72 -0.20
N ASN A 164 9.20 -24.21 -1.39
CA ASN A 164 8.58 -24.99 -2.46
C ASN A 164 9.49 -26.14 -2.95
N ALA A 165 10.78 -25.87 -3.16
CA ALA A 165 11.74 -26.91 -3.58
C ALA A 165 11.92 -28.00 -2.51
N SER A 166 11.72 -27.63 -1.24
CA SER A 166 11.76 -28.52 -0.10
C SER A 166 10.46 -29.30 0.11
N GLY A 167 9.41 -29.05 -0.68
CA GLY A 167 8.10 -29.69 -0.51
C GLY A 167 7.35 -29.23 0.74
N ILE A 168 7.70 -28.07 1.30
CA ILE A 168 7.00 -27.48 2.44
C ILE A 168 5.87 -26.59 1.90
N GLU A 169 4.63 -26.91 2.28
CA GLU A 169 3.49 -26.03 2.00
C GLU A 169 3.56 -24.78 2.88
N TYR A 170 3.24 -23.63 2.28
CA TYR A 170 3.24 -22.35 2.96
C TYR A 170 2.11 -21.44 2.45
N SER A 171 1.69 -20.54 3.31
CA SER A 171 0.84 -19.40 2.99
C SER A 171 1.63 -18.11 3.13
N TYR A 172 1.56 -17.25 2.12
CA TYR A 172 2.26 -15.95 2.10
C TYR A 172 1.34 -14.84 2.62
N GLU A 173 1.84 -13.98 3.52
CA GLU A 173 1.08 -12.90 4.19
C GLU A 173 -0.29 -13.35 4.78
N LEU A 174 -0.38 -14.57 5.30
CA LEU A 174 -1.61 -15.06 5.94
C LEU A 174 -1.83 -14.33 7.29
N PRO A 175 -3.01 -13.75 7.56
CA PRO A 175 -3.25 -13.02 8.80
C PRO A 175 -3.25 -13.97 10.01
N PHE A 176 -2.34 -13.71 10.94
CA PHE A 176 -2.33 -14.33 12.26
C PHE A 176 -3.18 -13.49 13.23
N VAL A 177 -4.21 -14.12 13.81
CA VAL A 177 -5.19 -13.46 14.70
C VAL A 177 -4.82 -13.72 16.15
N GLY A 178 -4.60 -12.65 16.90
CA GLY A 178 -4.30 -12.71 18.33
C GLY A 178 -5.53 -12.97 19.20
N LYS A 179 -5.29 -13.25 20.47
CA LYS A 179 -6.33 -13.49 21.50
C LYS A 179 -7.25 -12.29 21.71
N ASP A 180 -6.76 -11.08 21.43
CA ASP A 180 -7.50 -9.82 21.50
C ASP A 180 -8.27 -9.49 20.20
N GLY A 181 -8.25 -10.40 19.20
CA GLY A 181 -8.86 -10.20 17.88
C GLY A 181 -8.06 -9.31 16.94
N SER A 182 -6.95 -8.71 17.41
CA SER A 182 -6.06 -7.95 16.55
C SER A 182 -5.27 -8.88 15.64
N ARG A 183 -4.74 -8.34 14.53
CA ARG A 183 -4.12 -9.13 13.47
C ARG A 183 -2.69 -8.68 13.19
N ARG A 184 -1.82 -9.63 12.88
CA ARG A 184 -0.50 -9.41 12.29
C ARG A 184 -0.30 -10.30 11.07
N TYR A 185 0.50 -9.83 10.15
CA TYR A 185 0.76 -10.48 8.87
C TYR A 185 2.22 -10.95 8.89
N PRO A 186 2.51 -12.20 9.28
CA PRO A 186 3.81 -12.82 9.04
C PRO A 186 4.07 -12.95 7.54
N ASP A 187 5.34 -12.91 7.13
CA ASP A 187 5.69 -13.04 5.71
C ASP A 187 5.31 -14.42 5.19
N PHE A 188 5.64 -15.47 5.95
CA PHE A 188 5.18 -16.83 5.66
C PHE A 188 4.56 -17.48 6.90
N THR A 189 3.48 -18.22 6.69
CA THR A 189 2.89 -19.15 7.66
C THR A 189 3.01 -20.55 7.10
N ILE A 190 3.60 -21.45 7.87
CA ILE A 190 3.80 -22.84 7.50
C ILE A 190 3.07 -23.66 8.57
N GLU A 191 2.11 -24.45 8.13
CA GLU A 191 1.37 -25.34 9.00
C GLU A 191 1.83 -26.75 8.69
N ASP A 192 2.32 -27.46 9.69
CA ASP A 192 2.62 -28.86 9.55
C ASP A 192 1.40 -29.71 9.93
N PRO A 193 0.77 -30.39 8.97
CA PRO A 193 -0.40 -31.22 9.25
C PRO A 193 -0.07 -32.47 10.07
N ALA A 194 1.18 -32.94 10.10
CA ALA A 194 1.57 -34.14 10.82
C ALA A 194 1.68 -33.89 12.33
N THR A 195 2.35 -32.81 12.73
CA THR A 195 2.54 -32.44 14.14
C THR A 195 1.49 -31.46 14.66
N GLY A 196 0.79 -30.76 13.76
CA GLY A 196 -0.09 -29.64 14.10
C GLY A 196 0.66 -28.37 14.49
N VAL A 197 1.99 -28.33 14.34
CA VAL A 197 2.80 -27.14 14.67
C VAL A 197 2.67 -26.10 13.57
N THR A 198 2.44 -24.85 13.99
CA THR A 198 2.47 -23.68 13.10
C THR A 198 3.79 -22.94 13.26
N TRP A 199 4.46 -22.67 12.15
CA TRP A 199 5.66 -21.85 12.06
C TRP A 199 5.34 -20.51 11.39
N LEU A 200 5.73 -19.41 12.04
CA LEU A 200 5.65 -18.07 11.48
C LEU A 200 7.06 -17.64 11.09
N TRP A 201 7.26 -17.29 9.81
CA TRP A 201 8.55 -16.81 9.29
C TRP A 201 8.46 -15.32 8.96
N GLU A 202 9.35 -14.52 9.56
CA GLU A 202 9.53 -13.10 9.28
C GLU A 202 10.91 -12.84 8.67
N HIS A 203 10.97 -12.07 7.58
CA HIS A 203 12.18 -11.63 6.92
C HIS A 203 12.48 -10.17 7.26
N LEU A 204 13.53 -9.96 8.04
CA LEU A 204 13.89 -8.65 8.60
C LEU A 204 14.95 -7.97 7.74
N GLY A 205 14.54 -7.47 6.58
CA GLY A 205 15.44 -6.86 5.57
C GLY A 205 15.94 -5.45 5.91
N MET A 206 15.29 -4.72 6.83
CA MET A 206 15.60 -3.30 7.12
C MET A 206 16.11 -3.06 8.55
N LEU A 207 16.68 -4.09 9.19
CA LEU A 207 17.23 -3.96 10.54
C LEU A 207 18.36 -2.92 10.60
N GLY A 208 18.33 -2.08 11.63
CA GLY A 208 19.25 -0.95 11.80
C GLY A 208 18.65 0.39 11.38
N ASN A 209 17.46 0.40 10.78
CA ASN A 209 16.63 1.61 10.67
C ASN A 209 15.84 1.77 11.99
N PRO A 210 15.98 2.90 12.73
CA PRO A 210 15.34 3.06 14.04
C PRO A 210 13.82 2.88 14.04
N GLU A 211 13.13 3.41 13.02
CA GLU A 211 11.67 3.32 12.93
C GLU A 211 11.23 1.87 12.61
N TYR A 212 11.96 1.18 11.74
CA TYR A 212 11.72 -0.22 11.43
C TYR A 212 11.97 -1.13 12.64
N ASP A 213 13.09 -0.90 13.34
CA ASP A 213 13.46 -1.66 14.53
C ASP A 213 12.43 -1.50 15.65
N GLU A 214 11.90 -0.29 15.84
CA GLU A 214 10.83 -0.02 16.80
C GLU A 214 9.54 -0.77 16.43
N LYS A 215 9.12 -0.67 15.15
CA LYS A 215 7.94 -1.38 14.63
C LYS A 215 8.07 -2.90 14.77
N TRP A 216 9.23 -3.45 14.45
CA TRP A 216 9.53 -4.86 14.65
C TRP A 216 9.48 -5.25 16.13
N GLY A 217 10.04 -4.41 17.02
CA GLY A 217 9.96 -4.59 18.47
C GLY A 217 8.51 -4.72 18.96
N TYR A 218 7.62 -3.84 18.53
CA TYR A 218 6.20 -3.93 18.86
C TYR A 218 5.54 -5.20 18.28
N LYS A 219 5.88 -5.59 17.04
CA LYS A 219 5.35 -6.81 16.41
C LYS A 219 5.79 -8.07 17.16
N ARG A 220 7.07 -8.15 17.55
CA ARG A 220 7.63 -9.26 18.32
C ARG A 220 7.03 -9.37 19.72
N GLU A 221 6.86 -8.24 20.42
CA GLU A 221 6.21 -8.23 21.73
C GLU A 221 4.73 -8.63 21.63
N TRP A 222 4.07 -8.24 20.54
CA TRP A 222 2.71 -8.69 20.25
C TRP A 222 2.64 -10.21 20.03
N TYR A 223 3.57 -10.78 19.26
CA TYR A 223 3.67 -12.24 19.09
C TYR A 223 3.83 -12.96 20.42
N ARG A 224 4.76 -12.47 21.26
CA ARG A 224 5.02 -13.01 22.60
C ARG A 224 3.77 -13.05 23.48
N LYS A 225 3.00 -11.95 23.51
CA LYS A 225 1.73 -11.87 24.26
C LYS A 225 0.65 -12.83 23.74
N ASN A 226 0.73 -13.21 22.48
CA ASN A 226 -0.22 -14.11 21.82
C ASN A 226 0.23 -15.57 21.80
N GLY A 227 1.26 -15.95 22.58
CA GLY A 227 1.70 -17.33 22.71
C GLY A 227 2.60 -17.81 21.57
N VAL A 228 3.14 -16.88 20.78
CA VAL A 228 4.16 -17.16 19.76
C VAL A 228 5.54 -16.85 20.36
N LYS A 229 6.45 -17.82 20.33
CA LYS A 229 7.83 -17.63 20.82
C LYS A 229 8.86 -18.02 19.76
N PRO A 230 10.06 -17.41 19.78
CA PRO A 230 11.15 -17.82 18.91
C PRO A 230 11.49 -19.30 19.03
N ALA A 231 11.93 -19.91 17.93
CA ALA A 231 12.43 -21.30 17.94
C ALA A 231 13.60 -21.50 18.91
N GLU A 232 14.47 -20.49 19.06
CA GLU A 232 15.58 -20.47 20.02
C GLU A 232 15.14 -20.54 21.49
N ASP A 233 13.91 -20.11 21.79
CA ASP A 233 13.31 -20.17 23.12
C ASP A 233 12.47 -21.44 23.35
N GLY A 234 12.59 -22.43 22.46
CA GLY A 234 11.85 -23.69 22.51
C GLY A 234 10.46 -23.66 21.87
N GLY A 235 10.13 -22.61 21.13
CA GLY A 235 8.83 -22.48 20.44
C GLY A 235 7.69 -22.01 21.34
N GLY A 236 6.62 -21.52 20.70
CA GLY A 236 5.44 -21.01 21.40
C GLY A 236 4.36 -22.08 21.59
N GLU A 237 3.43 -21.83 22.50
CA GLU A 237 2.24 -22.68 22.71
C GLU A 237 1.30 -22.66 21.50
N VAL A 238 1.28 -21.54 20.76
CA VAL A 238 0.39 -21.32 19.62
C VAL A 238 1.13 -21.45 18.29
N ALA A 239 2.33 -20.87 18.19
CA ALA A 239 3.16 -20.99 17.00
C ALA A 239 4.63 -20.72 17.34
N THR A 240 5.53 -21.20 16.49
CA THR A 240 6.97 -20.98 16.61
C THR A 240 7.40 -19.89 15.63
N LEU A 241 8.07 -18.85 16.13
CA LEU A 241 8.59 -17.74 15.33
C LEU A 241 10.02 -18.04 14.87
N ILE A 242 10.27 -17.86 13.58
CA ILE A 242 11.62 -17.88 12.98
C ILE A 242 11.84 -16.59 12.20
N THR A 243 13.08 -16.13 12.17
CA THR A 243 13.44 -14.87 11.50
C THR A 243 14.68 -15.04 10.64
N THR A 244 14.69 -14.42 9.46
CA THR A 244 15.91 -14.19 8.66
C THR A 244 16.23 -12.70 8.59
N THR A 245 17.48 -12.34 8.31
CA THR A 245 17.92 -10.92 8.21
C THR A 245 18.79 -10.70 6.99
N GLU A 246 19.01 -9.44 6.58
CA GLU A 246 19.88 -9.08 5.44
C GLU A 246 21.17 -8.35 5.85
N LYS A 247 21.65 -8.47 7.09
CA LYS A 247 22.80 -7.69 7.58
C LYS A 247 24.06 -7.74 6.68
N ASN A 248 24.25 -8.82 5.91
CA ASN A 248 25.33 -8.97 4.92
C ASN A 248 24.81 -9.50 3.56
N GLY A 249 23.56 -9.18 3.21
CA GLY A 249 22.82 -9.86 2.14
C GLY A 249 22.08 -11.10 2.64
N ILE A 250 21.43 -11.82 1.73
CA ILE A 250 20.62 -12.98 2.08
C ILE A 250 21.51 -14.18 2.45
N ASP A 251 21.37 -14.67 3.69
CA ASP A 251 22.08 -15.84 4.19
C ASP A 251 21.36 -17.13 3.75
N HIS A 252 21.80 -17.71 2.64
CA HIS A 252 21.26 -18.97 2.11
C HIS A 252 21.45 -20.14 3.09
N ASP A 253 22.56 -20.16 3.85
CA ASP A 253 22.80 -21.22 4.82
C ASP A 253 21.84 -21.10 6.01
N GLN A 254 21.50 -19.87 6.42
CA GLN A 254 20.46 -19.65 7.43
C GLN A 254 19.10 -20.16 6.96
N ILE A 255 18.69 -19.84 5.72
CA ILE A 255 17.42 -20.32 5.14
C ILE A 255 17.41 -21.85 5.12
N ALA A 256 18.49 -22.48 4.65
CA ALA A 256 18.59 -23.94 4.60
C ALA A 256 18.52 -24.58 5.99
N ARG A 257 19.17 -23.98 7.02
CA ARG A 257 19.07 -24.44 8.41
C ARG A 257 17.64 -24.35 8.95
N LEU A 258 16.95 -23.24 8.70
CA LEU A 258 15.55 -23.06 9.14
C LEU A 258 14.61 -24.04 8.45
N ILE A 259 14.80 -24.30 7.15
CA ILE A 259 14.04 -25.31 6.42
C ILE A 259 14.24 -26.72 6.99
N ARG A 260 15.49 -27.08 7.33
CA ARG A 260 15.75 -28.37 8.00
C ARG A 260 15.07 -28.43 9.36
N MET A 261 15.16 -27.36 10.16
CA MET A 261 14.49 -27.27 11.45
C MET A 261 12.98 -27.46 11.33
N ILE A 262 12.33 -26.84 10.34
CA ILE A 262 10.90 -27.03 10.08
C ILE A 262 10.62 -28.51 9.77
N LYS A 263 11.42 -29.15 8.92
CA LYS A 263 11.23 -30.57 8.55
C LYS A 263 11.52 -31.56 9.67
N GLU A 264 12.48 -31.28 10.53
CA GLU A 264 12.89 -32.15 11.64
C GLU A 264 11.99 -31.96 12.85
N GLY A 265 11.35 -30.79 12.98
CA GLY A 265 10.27 -30.52 13.93
C GLY A 265 8.89 -30.95 13.44
N SER A 266 8.83 -31.60 12.26
CA SER A 266 7.65 -32.22 11.63
C SER A 266 7.62 -33.73 11.75
#